data_AF-A0A924I591-F1
#
_entry.id   AF-A0A924I591-F1
#
_cell.length_a   1.000
_cell.length_b   1.000
_cell.length_c   1.000
_cell.angle_alpha   90.00
_cell.angle_beta   90.00
_cell.angle_gamma   90.00
#
_symmetry.space_group_name_H-M   'P 1'
#
loop_
_entity.id
_entity.type
_entity.pdbx_description
1 polymer ?
#
loop_
_entity_poly.entity_id
_entity_poly.type
_entity_poly.pdbx_seq_one_letter_code
_entity_poly.pdbx_strand_id
1 'polypeptide(L)'
;MALILYAGSSQILFTGMTAWAMSGHLALNLAWLALFLRRDRLGIAGSLVVGFLATGLHQPVFHPLFVLPFLWLLFRQRDWRTLAIYLFGYALICAFWLAWPHWVYAQHVIAGAPMPAAAGVGYVDRLLVTLRAYDPFAALSLMALNLIRFVTWQHFLMMPLLIHGVRTCWRGDKLVQALAVGLVLPIIAMTVLLPYQGLGWGYRYLHGSLGNACLLAAFGWHALETGGVSLRRALVWTSALTAAVAWPLHAFMIHQRVAPVAAISRAIDRIDADVVIIADSSAIAGTNLVYNLPDLSNRPIRLAASAIRPDQMRQLCKGRRVGFVGSDDLAPIRRYFGQSPPLADAGTAALERAARDAGCGPRTLQGAEAAKTRSDPGSAEQPPTVQVPAPYPQSAAAGTPIRPPS
;
A
#
# COMPACT_ATOMS: atom_id res chain seq x y z
N MET A 1 -21.88 17.53 5.74
CA MET A 1 -20.91 17.78 4.66
C MET A 1 -19.69 16.87 4.72
N ALA A 2 -18.84 16.94 5.75
CA ALA A 2 -17.58 16.17 5.81
C ALA A 2 -17.77 14.67 5.49
N LEU A 3 -18.85 14.06 6.02
CA LEU A 3 -19.21 12.66 5.74
C LEU A 3 -19.58 12.39 4.27
N ILE A 4 -20.17 13.36 3.57
CA ILE A 4 -20.49 13.22 2.14
C ILE A 4 -19.20 13.28 1.31
N LEU A 5 -18.28 14.18 1.63
CA LEU A 5 -16.97 14.24 0.97
C LEU A 5 -16.16 12.95 1.25
N TYR A 6 -16.26 12.43 2.47
CA TYR A 6 -15.66 11.17 2.89
C TYR A 6 -16.22 10.00 2.07
N ALA A 7 -17.54 9.81 2.08
CA ALA A 7 -18.21 8.73 1.35
C ALA A 7 -18.07 8.90 -0.18
N GLY A 8 -17.96 10.13 -0.66
CA GLY A 8 -17.74 10.49 -2.06
C GLY A 8 -16.33 10.20 -2.57
N SER A 9 -15.34 10.05 -1.68
CA SER A 9 -13.95 9.84 -2.06
C SER A 9 -13.73 8.43 -2.61
N SER A 10 -13.26 8.34 -3.86
CA SER A 10 -12.83 7.07 -4.46
C SER A 10 -11.66 6.46 -3.68
N GLN A 11 -10.78 7.28 -3.11
CA GLN A 11 -9.69 6.79 -2.27
C GLN A 11 -10.21 6.11 -1.00
N ILE A 12 -11.31 6.57 -0.42
CA ILE A 12 -11.91 5.91 0.75
C ILE A 12 -12.58 4.61 0.32
N LEU A 13 -13.45 4.66 -0.69
CA LEU A 13 -14.23 3.52 -1.13
C LEU A 13 -13.37 2.39 -1.70
N PHE A 14 -12.49 2.70 -2.65
CA PHE A 14 -11.76 1.68 -3.38
C PHE A 14 -10.42 1.33 -2.75
N THR A 15 -9.65 2.32 -2.29
CA THR A 15 -8.38 2.00 -1.62
C THR A 15 -8.67 1.24 -0.33
N GLY A 16 -9.72 1.62 0.43
CA GLY A 16 -10.14 0.94 1.65
C GLY A 16 -10.42 -0.57 1.51
N MET A 17 -10.68 -1.06 0.30
CA MET A 17 -10.81 -2.50 0.00
C MET A 17 -9.47 -3.23 -0.15
N THR A 18 -8.34 -2.57 0.12
CA THR A 18 -7.01 -3.15 -0.05
C THR A 18 -6.22 -3.19 1.26
N ALA A 19 -5.38 -4.20 1.43
CA ALA A 19 -4.39 -4.25 2.53
C ALA A 19 -3.33 -3.13 2.43
N TRP A 20 -3.27 -2.43 1.29
CA TRP A 20 -2.41 -1.28 1.09
C TRP A 20 -2.99 -0.01 1.70
N ALA A 21 -4.28 0.06 1.98
CA ALA A 21 -4.87 1.23 2.62
C ALA A 21 -4.43 1.36 4.06
N MET A 22 -4.09 2.58 4.45
CA MET A 22 -3.89 2.93 5.85
C MET A 22 -5.23 3.22 6.54
N SER A 23 -6.27 2.42 6.27
CA SER A 23 -7.64 2.67 6.78
C SER A 23 -7.73 2.51 8.30
N GLY A 24 -6.96 1.57 8.88
CA GLY A 24 -6.82 1.50 10.33
C GLY A 24 -6.19 2.76 10.93
N HIS A 25 -5.18 3.34 10.26
CA HIS A 25 -4.65 4.65 10.68
C HIS A 25 -5.69 5.76 10.53
N LEU A 26 -6.47 5.79 9.45
CA LEU A 26 -7.53 6.80 9.29
C LEU A 26 -8.53 6.74 10.45
N ALA A 27 -9.02 5.54 10.78
CA ALA A 27 -9.95 5.33 11.89
C ALA A 27 -9.34 5.75 13.23
N LEU A 28 -8.12 5.28 13.53
CA LEU A 28 -7.45 5.59 14.79
C LEU A 28 -7.03 7.07 14.87
N ASN A 29 -6.61 7.70 13.79
CA ASN A 29 -6.29 9.13 13.75
C ASN A 29 -7.53 10.00 14.02
N LEU A 30 -8.69 9.63 13.45
CA LEU A 30 -9.95 10.32 13.71
C LEU A 30 -10.44 10.10 15.14
N ALA A 31 -10.35 8.88 15.67
CA ALA A 31 -10.67 8.57 17.07
C ALA A 31 -9.74 9.33 18.02
N TRP A 32 -8.44 9.35 17.73
CA TRP A 32 -7.44 10.12 18.46
C TRP A 32 -7.80 11.61 18.47
N LEU A 33 -8.10 12.18 17.30
CA LEU A 33 -8.44 13.59 17.17
C LEU A 33 -9.72 13.93 17.94
N ALA A 34 -10.75 13.09 17.86
CA ALA A 34 -11.98 13.27 18.62
C ALA A 34 -11.70 13.28 20.14
N LEU A 35 -10.89 12.34 20.64
CA LEU A 35 -10.51 12.27 22.06
C LEU A 35 -9.63 13.44 22.49
N PHE A 36 -8.67 13.83 21.65
CA PHE A 36 -7.80 14.99 21.86
C PHE A 36 -8.62 16.29 22.00
N LEU A 37 -9.66 16.46 21.19
CA LEU A 37 -10.53 17.64 21.22
C LEU A 37 -11.43 17.70 22.46
N ARG A 38 -11.67 16.59 23.18
CA ARG A 38 -12.46 16.59 24.43
C ARG A 38 -11.80 17.37 25.56
N ARG A 39 -10.46 17.38 25.60
CA ARG A 39 -9.63 18.07 26.63
C ARG A 39 -9.89 17.66 28.09
N ASP A 40 -10.69 16.63 28.33
CA ASP A 40 -10.92 16.05 29.66
C ASP A 40 -9.90 14.93 29.95
N ARG A 41 -9.87 14.45 31.20
CA ARG A 41 -8.95 13.38 31.62
C ARG A 41 -9.14 12.10 30.80
N LEU A 42 -10.40 11.78 30.47
CA LEU A 42 -10.75 10.63 29.64
C LEU A 42 -10.27 10.80 28.20
N GLY A 43 -10.37 12.02 27.64
CA GLY A 43 -9.86 12.36 26.32
C GLY A 43 -8.34 12.20 26.24
N ILE A 44 -7.60 12.67 27.25
CA ILE A 44 -6.13 12.53 27.33
C ILE A 44 -5.73 11.07 27.46
N ALA A 45 -6.33 10.32 28.40
CA ALA A 45 -6.00 8.92 28.60
C ALA A 45 -6.36 8.08 27.36
N GLY A 46 -7.56 8.29 26.81
CA GLY A 46 -8.03 7.59 25.63
C GLY A 46 -7.19 7.89 24.39
N SER A 47 -6.81 9.15 24.17
CA SER A 47 -5.98 9.52 23.01
C SER A 47 -4.59 8.89 23.11
N LEU A 48 -4.00 8.76 24.30
CA LEU A 48 -2.72 8.04 24.46
C LEU A 48 -2.86 6.54 24.17
N VAL A 49 -3.94 5.89 24.61
CA VAL A 49 -4.22 4.48 24.28
C VAL A 49 -4.40 4.30 22.78
N VAL A 50 -5.21 5.14 22.14
CA VAL A 50 -5.38 5.10 20.67
C VAL A 50 -4.05 5.39 19.97
N GLY A 51 -3.24 6.32 20.49
CA GLY A 51 -1.94 6.66 19.94
C GLY A 51 -0.92 5.52 20.04
N PHE A 52 -0.96 4.74 21.13
CA PHE A 52 -0.17 3.52 21.26
C PHE A 52 -0.52 2.51 20.16
N LEU A 53 -1.81 2.21 19.97
CA LEU A 53 -2.28 1.27 18.95
C LEU A 53 -1.95 1.77 17.53
N ALA A 54 -2.21 3.06 17.27
CA ALA A 54 -1.99 3.66 15.96
C ALA A 54 -0.51 3.72 15.57
N THR A 55 0.39 3.90 16.55
CA THR A 55 1.84 3.92 16.28
C THR A 55 2.36 2.53 15.91
N GLY A 56 1.83 1.47 16.51
CA GLY A 56 2.26 0.09 16.24
C GLY A 56 1.66 -0.57 15.00
N LEU A 57 0.64 0.04 14.38
CA LEU A 57 -0.17 -0.64 13.36
C LEU A 57 0.58 -0.97 12.06
N HIS A 58 1.55 -0.14 11.66
CA HIS A 58 2.28 -0.31 10.40
C HIS A 58 3.77 0.04 10.54
N GLN A 59 4.07 1.33 10.71
CA GLN A 59 5.40 1.84 11.01
C GLN A 59 5.27 2.93 12.06
N PRO A 60 6.22 3.02 13.02
CA PRO A 60 6.15 3.96 14.14
C PRO A 60 6.30 5.44 13.74
N VAL A 61 6.32 5.76 12.44
CA VAL A 61 6.45 7.13 11.93
C VAL A 61 5.10 7.77 11.57
N PHE A 62 4.13 7.00 11.06
CA PHE A 62 2.93 7.58 10.44
C PHE A 62 2.02 8.31 11.44
N HIS A 63 1.70 7.66 12.56
CA HIS A 63 0.83 8.28 13.56
C HIS A 63 1.51 9.44 14.30
N PRO A 64 2.78 9.35 14.73
CA PRO A 64 3.48 10.50 15.31
C PRO A 64 3.55 11.72 14.37
N LEU A 65 3.76 11.52 13.06
CA LEU A 65 3.69 12.61 12.08
C LEU A 65 2.30 13.25 12.00
N PHE A 66 1.23 12.47 12.15
CA PHE A 66 -0.13 12.99 12.22
C PHE A 66 -0.36 13.83 13.48
N VAL A 67 0.19 13.42 14.62
CA VAL A 67 -0.03 14.05 15.94
C VAL A 67 0.79 15.32 16.13
N LEU A 68 2.00 15.39 15.56
CA LEU A 68 2.95 16.48 15.77
C LEU A 68 2.35 17.89 15.59
N PRO A 69 1.53 18.19 14.56
CA PRO A 69 0.91 19.50 14.40
C PRO A 69 -0.07 19.87 15.52
N PHE A 70 -0.70 18.89 16.16
CA PHE A 70 -1.60 19.11 17.30
C PHE A 70 -0.83 19.31 18.61
N LEU A 71 0.36 18.73 18.76
CA LEU A 71 1.25 19.08 19.87
C LEU A 71 1.77 20.51 19.71
N TRP A 72 2.12 20.90 18.48
CA TRP A 72 2.46 22.28 18.16
C TRP A 72 1.30 23.25 18.47
N LEU A 73 0.05 22.83 18.24
CA LEU A 73 -1.13 23.58 18.65
C LEU A 73 -1.16 23.82 20.16
N LEU A 74 -0.91 22.80 21.00
CA LEU A 74 -0.85 22.95 22.46
C LEU A 74 0.25 23.91 22.89
N PHE A 75 1.44 23.77 22.29
CA PHE A 75 2.56 24.70 22.48
C PHE A 75 2.13 26.16 22.20
N ARG A 76 1.48 26.40 21.06
CA ARG A 76 0.95 27.71 20.65
C ARG A 76 -0.20 28.22 21.52
N GLN A 77 -0.87 27.33 22.25
CA GLN A 77 -1.92 27.67 23.21
C GLN A 77 -1.38 27.85 24.63
N ARG A 78 -0.07 27.61 24.84
CA ARG A 78 0.59 27.62 26.15
C ARG A 78 -0.01 26.63 27.15
N ASP A 79 -0.63 25.55 26.66
CA ASP A 79 -1.11 24.45 27.50
C ASP A 79 0.05 23.49 27.79
N TRP A 80 1.00 23.98 28.59
CA TRP A 80 2.25 23.28 28.90
C TRP A 80 2.03 21.96 29.63
N ARG A 81 0.98 21.89 30.45
CA ARG A 81 0.64 20.69 31.21
C ARG A 81 0.20 19.58 30.27
N THR A 82 -0.78 19.85 29.42
CA THR A 82 -1.29 18.85 28.47
C THR A 82 -0.20 18.48 27.46
N LEU A 83 0.59 19.47 27.00
CA LEU A 83 1.74 19.23 26.12
C LEU A 83 2.76 18.28 26.76
N ALA A 84 3.15 18.52 28.01
CA ALA A 84 4.11 17.66 28.72
C ALA A 84 3.61 16.22 28.86
N ILE A 85 2.33 16.03 29.17
CA ILE A 85 1.71 14.70 29.23
C ILE A 85 1.81 13.98 27.88
N TYR A 86 1.46 14.65 26.79
CA TYR A 86 1.57 14.05 25.46
C TYR A 86 3.01 13.78 25.05
N LEU A 87 3.94 14.72 25.28
CA LEU A 87 5.35 14.51 24.95
C LEU A 87 5.93 13.31 25.69
N PHE A 88 5.66 13.20 26.99
CA PHE A 88 6.08 12.05 27.79
C PHE A 88 5.42 10.74 27.31
N GLY A 89 4.10 10.76 27.10
CA GLY A 89 3.36 9.60 26.62
C GLY A 89 3.85 9.10 25.26
N TYR A 90 4.04 10.01 24.29
CA TYR A 90 4.57 9.66 22.97
C TYR A 90 6.03 9.22 23.01
N ALA A 91 6.85 9.78 23.90
CA ALA A 91 8.22 9.28 24.09
C ALA A 91 8.21 7.80 24.52
N LEU A 92 7.36 7.43 25.48
CA LEU A 92 7.21 6.03 25.92
C LEU A 92 6.63 5.13 24.81
N ILE A 93 5.60 5.59 24.10
CA ILE A 93 4.99 4.86 22.98
C ILE A 93 6.03 4.59 21.88
N CYS A 94 6.78 5.61 21.46
CA CYS A 94 7.81 5.47 20.44
C CYS A 94 8.96 4.57 20.92
N ALA A 95 9.41 4.72 22.17
CA ALA A 95 10.45 3.86 22.74
C ALA A 95 10.02 2.38 22.73
N PHE A 96 8.78 2.09 23.13
CA PHE A 96 8.22 0.74 23.09
C PHE A 96 8.23 0.15 21.67
N TRP A 97 7.65 0.86 20.69
CA TRP A 97 7.53 0.33 19.32
C TRP A 97 8.87 0.27 18.57
N LEU A 98 9.82 1.14 18.89
CA LEU A 98 11.19 1.04 18.36
C LEU A 98 11.96 -0.15 18.96
N ALA A 99 11.71 -0.49 20.22
CA ALA A 99 12.31 -1.66 20.87
C ALA A 99 11.63 -2.98 20.47
N TRP A 100 10.36 -2.94 20.08
CA TRP A 100 9.54 -4.14 19.83
C TRP A 100 10.17 -5.16 18.86
N PRO A 101 10.66 -4.79 17.66
CA PRO A 101 11.27 -5.76 16.75
C PRO A 101 12.52 -6.44 17.33
N HIS A 102 13.34 -5.70 18.08
CA HIS A 102 14.52 -6.25 18.75
C HIS A 102 14.12 -7.24 19.84
N TRP A 103 13.10 -6.90 20.63
CA TRP A 103 12.59 -7.77 21.67
C TRP A 103 12.01 -9.06 21.07
N VAL A 104 11.12 -8.96 20.07
CA VAL A 104 10.53 -10.14 19.40
C VAL A 104 11.61 -11.01 18.75
N TYR A 105 12.60 -10.40 18.11
CA TYR A 105 13.75 -11.11 17.53
C TYR A 105 14.54 -11.89 18.59
N ALA A 106 14.83 -11.26 19.74
CA ALA A 106 15.53 -11.91 20.84
C ALA A 106 14.76 -13.09 21.44
N GLN A 107 13.43 -13.12 21.33
CA GLN A 107 12.59 -14.23 21.78
C GLN A 107 12.47 -15.38 20.74
N HIS A 108 12.78 -15.14 19.45
CA HIS A 108 12.60 -16.12 18.37
C HIS A 108 13.91 -16.72 17.86
N VAL A 109 14.65 -17.42 18.72
CA VAL A 109 15.63 -18.42 18.25
C VAL A 109 14.85 -19.59 17.67
N ILE A 110 14.58 -19.53 16.36
CA ILE A 110 14.32 -20.74 15.58
C ILE A 110 15.60 -21.57 15.65
N ALA A 111 15.60 -22.61 16.49
CA ALA A 111 16.68 -23.59 16.53
C ALA A 111 16.85 -24.19 15.12
N GLY A 112 17.93 -23.82 14.43
CA GLY A 112 18.34 -24.46 13.17
C GLY A 112 18.39 -23.59 11.90
N ALA A 113 18.04 -22.31 11.96
CA ALA A 113 18.30 -21.39 10.84
C ALA A 113 19.15 -20.22 11.33
N PRO A 114 20.45 -20.13 10.98
CA PRO A 114 21.18 -18.88 11.08
C PRO A 114 20.56 -17.93 10.05
N MET A 115 19.45 -17.28 10.40
CA MET A 115 19.11 -16.04 9.72
C MET A 115 20.20 -15.06 10.14
N PRO A 116 20.92 -14.44 9.18
CA PRO A 116 21.88 -13.41 9.53
C PRO A 116 21.15 -12.40 10.41
N ALA A 117 21.72 -12.05 11.56
CA ALA A 117 21.35 -10.81 12.23
C ALA A 117 21.57 -9.72 11.18
N ALA A 118 20.51 -9.36 10.46
CA ALA A 118 20.69 -8.56 9.26
C ALA A 118 21.28 -7.23 9.71
N ALA A 119 22.50 -6.91 9.28
CA ALA A 119 22.90 -5.52 9.18
C ALA A 119 21.72 -4.80 8.48
N GLY A 120 21.04 -3.86 9.17
CA GLY A 120 19.78 -3.29 8.68
C GLY A 120 18.47 -3.68 9.40
N VAL A 121 18.48 -4.41 10.53
CA VAL A 121 17.27 -4.55 11.36
C VAL A 121 16.88 -3.22 12.03
N GLY A 122 17.87 -2.40 12.40
CA GLY A 122 17.64 -1.10 13.03
C GLY A 122 17.04 -0.07 12.08
N TYR A 123 16.12 0.76 12.60
CA TYR A 123 15.52 1.87 11.83
C TYR A 123 16.56 2.87 11.32
N VAL A 124 17.65 3.08 12.05
CA VAL A 124 18.75 4.00 11.67
C VAL A 124 19.49 3.51 10.44
N ASP A 125 19.85 2.23 10.39
CA ASP A 125 20.53 1.65 9.24
C ASP A 125 19.68 1.75 7.98
N ARG A 126 18.38 1.44 8.10
CA ARG A 126 17.42 1.58 6.99
C ARG A 126 17.31 3.03 6.52
N LEU A 127 17.29 3.98 7.45
CA LEU A 127 17.27 5.40 7.12
C LEU A 127 18.54 5.80 6.36
N LEU A 128 19.72 5.40 6.83
CA LEU A 128 20.99 5.73 6.17
C LEU A 128 21.09 5.09 4.77
N VAL A 129 20.67 3.84 4.61
CA VAL A 129 20.60 3.19 3.29
C VAL A 129 19.66 3.95 2.36
N THR A 130 18.47 4.33 2.85
CA THR A 130 17.49 5.11 2.08
C THR A 130 18.06 6.45 1.64
N LEU A 131 18.71 7.19 2.55
CA LEU A 131 19.28 8.50 2.25
C LEU A 131 20.47 8.42 1.29
N ARG A 132 21.29 7.37 1.36
CA ARG A 132 22.40 7.15 0.43
C ARG A 132 21.92 6.83 -0.99
N ALA A 133 20.79 6.15 -1.13
CA ALA A 133 20.18 5.81 -2.41
C ALA A 133 19.16 6.86 -2.90
N TYR A 134 19.06 8.02 -2.23
CA TYR A 134 18.06 9.02 -2.54
C TYR A 134 18.37 9.73 -3.86
N ASP A 135 17.47 9.56 -4.84
CA ASP A 135 17.44 10.35 -6.07
C ASP A 135 16.32 11.42 -5.96
N PRO A 136 16.68 12.71 -5.85
CA PRO A 136 15.70 13.79 -5.72
C PRO A 136 14.76 13.87 -6.93
N PHE A 137 15.25 13.63 -8.15
CA PHE A 137 14.43 13.78 -9.34
C PHE A 137 13.36 12.68 -9.38
N ALA A 138 13.77 11.42 -9.22
CA ALA A 138 12.84 10.30 -9.14
C ALA A 138 11.84 10.45 -7.98
N ALA A 139 12.31 10.88 -6.80
CA ALA A 139 11.46 11.09 -5.62
C ALA A 139 10.38 12.16 -5.86
N LEU A 140 10.77 13.31 -6.43
CA LEU A 140 9.84 14.40 -6.74
C LEU A 140 8.87 14.02 -7.85
N SER A 141 9.32 13.32 -8.90
CA SER A 141 8.43 12.82 -9.96
C SER A 141 7.40 11.84 -9.42
N LEU A 142 7.82 10.87 -8.59
CA LEU A 142 6.91 9.93 -7.93
C LEU A 142 5.94 10.64 -7.00
N MET A 143 6.41 11.63 -6.23
CA MET A 143 5.54 12.39 -5.35
C MET A 143 4.50 13.21 -6.13
N ALA A 144 4.90 13.85 -7.22
CA ALA A 144 3.96 14.57 -8.08
C ALA A 144 2.85 13.65 -8.61
N LEU A 145 3.20 12.46 -9.09
CA LEU A 145 2.23 11.44 -9.52
C LEU A 145 1.33 10.98 -8.36
N ASN A 146 1.88 10.81 -7.16
CA ASN A 146 1.11 10.47 -5.96
C ASN A 146 0.12 11.59 -5.58
N LEU A 147 0.51 12.86 -5.71
CA LEU A 147 -0.37 14.00 -5.41
C LEU A 147 -1.46 14.19 -6.46
N ILE A 148 -1.15 13.96 -7.74
CA ILE A 148 -2.17 13.91 -8.80
C ILE A 148 -3.19 12.82 -8.47
N ARG A 149 -2.72 11.61 -8.13
CA ARG A 149 -3.59 10.52 -7.68
C ARG A 149 -4.39 10.90 -6.44
N PHE A 150 -3.80 11.58 -5.46
CA PHE A 150 -4.54 12.04 -4.30
C PHE A 150 -5.69 12.94 -4.75
N VAL A 151 -5.42 13.99 -5.51
CA VAL A 151 -6.41 14.99 -5.94
C VAL A 151 -7.52 14.37 -6.78
N THR A 152 -7.18 13.56 -7.78
CA THR A 152 -8.17 12.99 -8.71
C THR A 152 -9.05 11.91 -8.09
N TRP A 153 -8.59 11.28 -7.00
CA TRP A 153 -9.36 10.24 -6.29
C TRP A 153 -10.30 10.77 -5.21
N GLN A 154 -10.45 12.09 -5.09
CA GLN A 154 -11.37 12.71 -4.13
C GLN A 154 -12.72 13.06 -4.76
N HIS A 155 -13.71 13.31 -3.89
CA HIS A 155 -14.95 13.97 -4.31
C HIS A 155 -14.64 15.32 -4.96
N PHE A 156 -15.30 15.67 -6.08
CA PHE A 156 -14.96 16.87 -6.87
C PHE A 156 -14.97 18.18 -6.07
N LEU A 157 -15.85 18.28 -5.08
CA LEU A 157 -15.95 19.47 -4.22
C LEU A 157 -14.90 19.51 -3.08
N MET A 158 -14.18 18.42 -2.80
CA MET A 158 -13.29 18.36 -1.64
C MET A 158 -12.10 19.31 -1.76
N MET A 159 -11.39 19.29 -2.89
CA MET A 159 -10.18 20.12 -3.03
C MET A 159 -10.49 21.63 -3.06
N PRO A 160 -11.49 22.13 -3.81
CA PRO A 160 -11.86 23.54 -3.78
C PRO A 160 -12.24 24.03 -2.38
N LEU A 161 -13.04 23.24 -1.64
CA LEU A 161 -13.45 23.60 -0.29
C LEU A 161 -12.29 23.54 0.70
N LEU A 162 -11.42 22.52 0.60
CA LEU A 162 -10.22 22.42 1.43
C LEU A 162 -9.34 23.66 1.24
N ILE A 163 -9.05 24.01 -0.01
CA ILE A 163 -8.22 25.19 -0.34
C ILE A 163 -8.86 26.47 0.20
N HIS A 164 -10.19 26.64 0.01
CA HIS A 164 -10.91 27.79 0.53
C HIS A 164 -10.87 27.83 2.07
N GLY A 165 -11.15 26.71 2.75
CA GLY A 165 -11.13 26.61 4.21
C GLY A 165 -9.78 26.93 4.80
N VAL A 166 -8.70 26.41 4.20
CA VAL A 166 -7.34 26.79 4.58
C VAL A 166 -7.14 28.29 4.38
N ARG A 167 -7.36 28.84 3.19
CA ARG A 167 -7.09 30.27 2.91
C ARG A 167 -7.86 31.22 3.83
N THR A 168 -9.14 30.95 4.04
CA THR A 168 -10.02 31.85 4.80
C THR A 168 -9.82 31.72 6.31
N CYS A 169 -9.65 30.50 6.83
CA CYS A 169 -9.58 30.26 8.26
C CYS A 169 -8.15 30.18 8.83
N TRP A 170 -7.11 30.13 7.99
CA TRP A 170 -5.71 29.94 8.43
C TRP A 170 -5.27 30.92 9.51
N ARG A 171 -5.58 32.22 9.37
CA ARG A 171 -5.13 33.23 10.33
C ARG A 171 -5.93 33.23 11.63
N GLY A 172 -7.20 32.84 11.58
CA GLY A 172 -8.13 32.91 12.71
C GLY A 172 -8.19 31.64 13.56
N ASP A 173 -7.95 30.48 12.96
CA ASP A 173 -8.13 29.19 13.63
C ASP A 173 -6.84 28.36 13.67
N LYS A 174 -6.33 28.14 14.88
CA LYS A 174 -5.11 27.34 15.10
C LYS A 174 -5.35 25.84 14.81
N LEU A 175 -6.58 25.34 14.94
CA LEU A 175 -6.91 23.95 14.58
C LEU A 175 -6.82 23.76 13.06
N VAL A 176 -7.28 24.73 12.26
CA VAL A 176 -7.11 24.71 10.80
C VAL A 176 -5.64 24.63 10.40
N GLN A 177 -4.77 25.38 11.07
CA GLN A 177 -3.32 25.27 10.87
C GLN A 177 -2.81 23.86 11.17
N ALA A 178 -3.19 23.27 12.31
CA ALA A 178 -2.77 21.92 12.69
C ALA A 178 -3.26 20.85 11.70
N LEU A 179 -4.52 20.93 11.26
CA LEU A 179 -5.09 20.01 10.27
C LEU A 179 -4.35 20.09 8.93
N ALA A 180 -4.07 21.30 8.45
CA ALA A 180 -3.39 21.54 7.19
C ALA A 180 -1.92 21.09 7.23
N VAL A 181 -1.20 21.41 8.30
CA VAL A 181 0.17 20.90 8.50
C VAL A 181 0.16 19.37 8.62
N GLY A 182 -0.87 18.78 9.24
CA GLY A 182 -1.05 17.31 9.30
C GLY A 182 -1.32 16.63 7.96
N LEU A 183 -1.65 17.39 6.91
CA LEU A 183 -1.66 16.89 5.52
C LEU A 183 -0.31 17.09 4.84
N VAL A 184 0.33 18.24 5.04
CA VAL A 184 1.58 18.59 4.35
C VAL A 184 2.78 17.82 4.90
N LEU A 185 2.85 17.64 6.21
CA LEU A 185 4.00 17.02 6.87
C LEU A 185 4.25 15.57 6.41
N PRO A 186 3.24 14.69 6.30
CA PRO A 186 3.44 13.36 5.72
C PRO A 186 3.91 13.38 4.26
N ILE A 187 3.48 14.37 3.45
CA ILE A 187 3.94 14.52 2.07
C ILE A 187 5.45 14.77 2.04
N ILE A 188 5.93 15.73 2.84
CA ILE A 188 7.35 16.07 2.93
C ILE A 188 8.14 14.86 3.43
N ALA A 189 7.71 14.27 4.54
CA ALA A 189 8.41 13.14 5.14
C ALA A 189 8.50 11.94 4.18
N MET A 190 7.40 11.57 3.52
CA MET A 190 7.41 10.44 2.60
C MET A 190 8.10 10.74 1.27
N THR A 191 8.21 12.00 0.86
CA THR A 191 9.03 12.35 -0.32
C THR A 191 10.48 11.92 -0.09
N VAL A 192 10.99 12.15 1.12
CA VAL A 192 12.37 11.83 1.49
C VAL A 192 12.52 10.35 1.85
N LEU A 193 11.60 9.81 2.64
CA LEU A 193 11.76 8.48 3.24
C LEU A 193 11.27 7.35 2.33
N LEU A 194 10.09 7.49 1.71
CA LEU A 194 9.46 6.43 0.91
C LEU A 194 8.56 7.06 -0.18
N PRO A 195 9.12 7.63 -1.26
CA PRO A 195 8.31 8.25 -2.31
C PRO A 195 7.48 7.20 -3.08
N TYR A 196 7.96 5.96 -3.14
CA TYR A 196 7.21 4.84 -3.69
C TYR A 196 6.17 4.33 -2.68
N GLN A 197 4.89 4.32 -3.07
CA GLN A 197 3.78 3.91 -2.22
C GLN A 197 3.30 2.46 -2.42
N GLY A 198 3.89 1.73 -3.37
CA GLY A 198 3.44 0.39 -3.75
C GLY A 198 2.32 0.39 -4.78
N LEU A 199 1.60 -0.74 -4.85
CA LEU A 199 0.66 -1.03 -5.93
C LEU A 199 -0.79 -0.56 -5.68
N GLY A 200 -1.08 0.08 -4.54
CA GLY A 200 -2.42 0.58 -4.22
C GLY A 200 -2.95 1.64 -5.19
N TRP A 201 -4.17 2.13 -4.93
CA TRP A 201 -4.84 3.22 -5.67
C TRP A 201 -4.97 4.47 -4.79
N GLY A 202 -5.16 5.65 -5.39
CA GLY A 202 -5.11 6.93 -4.66
C GLY A 202 -3.72 7.22 -4.08
N TYR A 203 -3.62 7.96 -2.97
CA TYR A 203 -2.35 8.15 -2.27
C TYR A 203 -2.36 7.55 -0.86
N ARG A 204 -1.73 6.38 -0.73
CA ARG A 204 -1.63 5.56 0.50
C ARG A 204 -1.21 6.37 1.72
N TYR A 205 -0.12 7.12 1.62
CA TYR A 205 0.46 7.79 2.78
C TYR A 205 -0.34 9.00 3.26
N LEU A 206 -1.26 9.52 2.43
CA LEU A 206 -2.26 10.50 2.87
C LEU A 206 -3.58 9.89 3.31
N HIS A 207 -3.78 8.58 3.11
CA HIS A 207 -5.05 7.93 3.45
C HIS A 207 -5.36 8.06 4.95
N GLY A 208 -4.37 7.91 5.82
CA GLY A 208 -4.52 8.11 7.27
C GLY A 208 -4.86 9.54 7.68
N SER A 209 -4.60 10.53 6.83
CA SER A 209 -4.88 11.95 7.09
C SER A 209 -6.08 12.48 6.30
N LEU A 210 -6.83 11.64 5.58
CA LEU A 210 -8.02 12.06 4.82
C LEU A 210 -9.09 12.72 5.69
N GLY A 211 -9.16 12.35 6.97
CA GLY A 211 -9.98 13.02 7.96
C GLY A 211 -9.71 14.53 8.03
N ASN A 212 -8.43 14.93 8.02
CA ASN A 212 -8.06 16.35 8.04
C ASN A 212 -8.52 17.07 6.77
N ALA A 213 -8.39 16.42 5.61
CA ALA A 213 -8.87 16.99 4.34
C ALA A 213 -10.39 17.23 4.36
N CYS A 214 -11.16 16.26 4.88
CA CYS A 214 -12.62 16.38 5.01
C CYS A 214 -13.02 17.49 5.99
N LEU A 215 -12.31 17.61 7.12
CA LEU A 215 -12.56 18.67 8.11
C LEU A 215 -12.21 20.05 7.58
N LEU A 216 -11.07 20.22 6.91
CA LEU A 216 -10.69 21.47 6.27
C LEU A 216 -11.69 21.89 5.19
N ALA A 217 -12.19 20.93 4.40
CA ALA A 217 -13.26 21.20 3.46
C ALA A 217 -14.57 21.62 4.15
N ALA A 218 -14.88 21.06 5.33
CA ALA A 218 -16.02 21.50 6.13
C ALA A 218 -15.85 22.94 6.66
N PHE A 219 -14.63 23.33 7.07
CA PHE A 219 -14.31 24.72 7.39
C PHE A 219 -14.55 25.65 6.19
N GLY A 220 -14.12 25.23 4.99
CA GLY A 220 -14.33 26.01 3.76
C GLY A 220 -15.81 26.16 3.41
N TRP A 221 -16.60 25.10 3.58
CA TRP A 221 -18.05 25.17 3.43
C TRP A 221 -18.68 26.13 4.44
N HIS A 222 -18.32 26.00 5.72
CA HIS A 222 -18.87 26.84 6.78
C HIS A 222 -18.56 28.33 6.53
N ALA A 223 -17.33 28.66 6.15
CA ALA A 223 -16.92 30.02 5.82
C ALA A 223 -17.75 30.61 4.67
N LEU A 224 -18.02 29.83 3.62
CA LEU A 224 -18.83 30.27 2.48
C LEU A 224 -20.30 30.46 2.87
N GLU A 225 -20.88 29.56 3.65
CA GLU A 225 -22.26 29.71 4.14
C GLU A 225 -22.42 30.92 5.07
N THR A 226 -21.46 31.18 5.96
CA THR A 226 -21.47 32.39 6.79
C THR A 226 -21.31 33.68 5.97
N GLY A 227 -20.69 33.58 4.79
CA GLY A 227 -20.60 34.67 3.81
C GLY A 227 -21.83 34.78 2.89
N GLY A 228 -22.89 34.01 3.13
CA GLY A 228 -24.13 34.04 2.35
C GLY A 228 -24.13 33.20 1.06
N VAL A 229 -23.08 32.42 0.80
CA VAL A 229 -22.98 31.58 -0.40
C VAL A 229 -23.56 30.20 -0.12
N SER A 230 -24.72 29.90 -0.72
CA SER A 230 -25.32 28.56 -0.65
C SER A 230 -24.68 27.61 -1.64
N LEU A 231 -24.08 26.54 -1.12
CA LEU A 231 -23.38 25.53 -1.93
C LEU A 231 -24.19 24.25 -2.12
N ARG A 232 -25.46 24.21 -1.68
CA ARG A 232 -26.30 23.00 -1.72
C ARG A 232 -26.43 22.42 -3.13
N ARG A 233 -26.68 23.28 -4.14
CA ARG A 233 -26.75 22.85 -5.55
C ARG A 233 -25.42 22.31 -6.05
N ALA A 234 -24.32 22.98 -5.71
CA ALA A 234 -22.98 22.53 -6.08
C ALA A 234 -22.67 21.15 -5.46
N LEU A 235 -23.03 20.93 -4.19
CA LEU A 235 -22.88 19.63 -3.54
C LEU A 235 -23.67 18.55 -4.27
N VAL A 236 -24.96 18.75 -4.54
CA VAL A 236 -25.79 17.75 -5.24
C VAL A 236 -25.21 17.40 -6.60
N TRP A 237 -24.88 18.40 -7.42
CA TRP A 237 -24.33 18.17 -8.76
C TRP A 237 -22.96 17.51 -8.74
N THR A 238 -22.05 17.96 -7.86
CA THR A 238 -20.71 17.36 -7.76
C THR A 238 -20.74 15.97 -7.15
N SER A 239 -21.67 15.67 -6.25
CA SER A 239 -21.90 14.31 -5.74
C SER A 239 -22.47 13.40 -6.83
N ALA A 240 -23.46 13.88 -7.59
CA ALA A 240 -24.00 13.13 -8.73
C ALA A 240 -22.91 12.85 -9.78
N LEU A 241 -22.10 13.85 -10.12
CA LEU A 241 -20.99 13.70 -11.06
C LEU A 241 -19.90 12.75 -10.52
N THR A 242 -19.60 12.83 -9.22
CA THR A 242 -18.64 11.91 -8.57
C THR A 242 -19.14 10.47 -8.66
N ALA A 243 -20.41 10.23 -8.35
CA ALA A 243 -21.01 8.89 -8.40
C ALA A 243 -21.19 8.36 -9.84
N ALA A 244 -21.58 9.21 -10.79
CA ALA A 244 -21.87 8.81 -12.17
C ALA A 244 -20.63 8.75 -13.07
N VAL A 245 -19.57 9.49 -12.76
CA VAL A 245 -18.38 9.61 -13.63
C VAL A 245 -17.12 9.13 -12.91
N ALA A 246 -16.78 9.71 -11.76
CA ALA A 246 -15.51 9.40 -11.10
C ALA A 246 -15.48 7.95 -10.60
N TRP A 247 -16.54 7.46 -9.96
CA TRP A 247 -16.56 6.09 -9.45
C TRP A 247 -16.49 5.03 -10.56
N PRO A 248 -17.32 5.07 -11.63
CA PRO A 248 -17.23 4.07 -12.69
C PRO A 248 -15.87 4.10 -13.40
N LEU A 249 -15.31 5.29 -13.64
CA LEU A 249 -13.99 5.43 -14.24
C LEU A 249 -12.90 4.80 -13.36
N HIS A 250 -12.87 5.12 -12.07
CA HIS A 250 -11.90 4.53 -11.15
C HIS A 250 -12.10 3.02 -10.98
N ALA A 251 -13.35 2.54 -10.90
CA ALA A 251 -13.67 1.12 -10.85
C ALA A 251 -13.16 0.39 -12.11
N PHE A 252 -13.36 0.98 -13.28
CA PHE A 252 -12.85 0.45 -14.55
C PHE A 252 -11.32 0.39 -14.56
N MET A 253 -10.64 1.46 -14.16
CA MET A 253 -9.17 1.49 -14.06
C MET A 253 -8.63 0.43 -13.09
N ILE A 254 -9.29 0.25 -11.94
CA ILE A 254 -8.96 -0.80 -10.98
C ILE A 254 -9.16 -2.18 -11.61
N HIS A 255 -10.31 -2.41 -12.25
CA HIS A 255 -10.62 -3.67 -12.90
C HIS A 255 -9.57 -4.03 -13.95
N GLN A 256 -9.24 -3.11 -14.85
CA GLN A 256 -8.22 -3.34 -15.87
C GLN A 256 -6.86 -3.74 -15.28
N ARG A 257 -6.48 -3.14 -14.14
CA ARG A 257 -5.22 -3.45 -13.46
C ARG A 257 -5.23 -4.79 -12.72
N VAL A 258 -6.34 -5.15 -12.09
CA VAL A 258 -6.45 -6.37 -11.27
C VAL A 258 -6.81 -7.59 -12.10
N ALA A 259 -7.56 -7.42 -13.19
CA ALA A 259 -8.12 -8.52 -13.97
C ALA A 259 -7.06 -9.56 -14.44
N PRO A 260 -5.88 -9.17 -14.97
CA PRO A 260 -4.86 -10.14 -15.38
C PRO A 260 -4.34 -10.97 -14.19
N VAL A 261 -4.08 -10.33 -13.06
CA VAL A 261 -3.61 -11.00 -11.83
C VAL A 261 -4.68 -11.94 -11.29
N ALA A 262 -5.94 -11.49 -11.25
CA ALA A 262 -7.06 -12.30 -10.78
C ALA A 262 -7.35 -13.50 -11.70
N ALA A 263 -7.20 -13.34 -13.01
CA ALA A 263 -7.35 -14.43 -13.97
C ALA A 263 -6.29 -15.52 -13.75
N ILE A 264 -5.02 -15.14 -13.61
CA ILE A 264 -3.93 -16.08 -13.32
C ILE A 264 -4.12 -16.72 -11.94
N SER A 265 -4.50 -15.96 -10.93
CA SER A 265 -4.79 -16.52 -9.60
C SER A 265 -5.85 -17.62 -9.64
N ARG A 266 -6.96 -17.39 -10.38
CA ARG A 266 -8.00 -18.42 -10.58
C ARG A 266 -7.53 -19.60 -11.41
N ALA A 267 -6.58 -19.40 -12.34
CA ALA A 267 -5.99 -20.50 -13.09
C ALA A 267 -5.10 -21.37 -12.19
N ILE A 268 -4.33 -20.74 -11.28
CA ILE A 268 -3.51 -21.43 -10.28
C ILE A 268 -4.39 -22.30 -9.36
N ASP A 269 -5.54 -21.77 -8.92
CA ASP A 269 -6.50 -22.52 -8.08
C ASP A 269 -7.03 -23.81 -8.75
N ARG A 270 -6.90 -23.93 -10.08
CA ARG A 270 -7.36 -25.10 -10.84
C ARG A 270 -6.24 -26.08 -11.16
N ILE A 271 -4.99 -25.76 -10.83
CA ILE A 271 -3.87 -26.69 -11.03
C ILE A 271 -4.03 -27.83 -10.05
N ASP A 272 -4.16 -29.05 -10.57
CA ASP A 272 -4.19 -30.27 -9.76
C ASP A 272 -2.79 -30.59 -9.20
N ALA A 273 -2.40 -29.84 -8.17
CA ALA A 273 -1.15 -29.94 -7.44
C ALA A 273 -1.37 -29.64 -5.96
N ASP A 274 -0.50 -30.17 -5.10
CA ASP A 274 -0.53 -29.87 -3.67
C ASP A 274 0.21 -28.56 -3.37
N VAL A 275 1.25 -28.28 -4.15
CA VAL A 275 2.07 -27.07 -4.08
C VAL A 275 2.29 -26.51 -5.50
N VAL A 276 2.25 -25.20 -5.64
CA VAL A 276 2.62 -24.49 -6.88
C VAL A 276 3.72 -23.49 -6.59
N ILE A 277 4.78 -23.56 -7.38
CA ILE A 277 5.92 -22.63 -7.34
C ILE A 277 5.72 -21.57 -8.42
N ILE A 278 5.75 -20.31 -8.03
CA ILE A 278 5.45 -19.17 -8.89
C ILE A 278 6.72 -18.35 -9.12
N ALA A 279 7.01 -18.05 -10.39
CA ALA A 279 8.05 -17.14 -10.83
C ALA A 279 7.76 -15.67 -10.41
N ASP A 280 7.75 -15.41 -9.10
CA ASP A 280 7.23 -14.20 -8.48
C ASP A 280 7.98 -12.91 -8.86
N SER A 281 9.23 -13.02 -9.29
CA SER A 281 10.06 -11.93 -9.80
C SER A 281 9.91 -11.66 -11.30
N SER A 282 9.20 -12.52 -12.04
CA SER A 282 9.09 -12.45 -13.50
C SER A 282 7.99 -11.51 -14.03
N ALA A 283 7.25 -10.84 -13.12
CA ALA A 283 6.30 -9.77 -13.44
C ALA A 283 6.09 -8.81 -12.25
N ILE A 284 5.77 -7.54 -12.52
CA ILE A 284 5.25 -6.62 -11.50
C ILE A 284 4.03 -7.26 -10.86
N ALA A 285 3.97 -7.24 -9.53
CA ALA A 285 2.91 -7.89 -8.75
C ALA A 285 2.89 -9.43 -8.80
N GLY A 286 3.92 -10.09 -9.34
CA GLY A 286 4.03 -11.57 -9.32
C GLY A 286 3.96 -12.14 -7.90
N THR A 287 4.56 -11.44 -6.93
CA THR A 287 4.47 -11.76 -5.50
C THR A 287 3.03 -11.74 -4.95
N ASN A 288 2.11 -10.98 -5.55
CA ASN A 288 0.71 -10.97 -5.12
C ASN A 288 -0.03 -12.28 -5.48
N LEU A 289 0.54 -13.12 -6.35
CA LEU A 289 -0.01 -14.45 -6.63
C LEU A 289 0.36 -15.47 -5.55
N VAL A 290 1.36 -15.18 -4.72
CA VAL A 290 1.84 -16.01 -3.61
C VAL A 290 1.01 -15.72 -2.35
N TYR A 291 -0.25 -16.13 -2.37
CA TYR A 291 -1.18 -15.97 -1.25
C TYR A 291 -1.67 -17.34 -0.77
N ASN A 292 -1.66 -17.55 0.55
CA ASN A 292 -2.19 -18.73 1.22
C ASN A 292 -3.10 -18.31 2.38
N LEU A 293 -4.06 -19.17 2.72
CA LEU A 293 -4.87 -19.00 3.92
C LEU A 293 -4.00 -19.16 5.18
N PRO A 294 -4.28 -18.44 6.28
CA PRO A 294 -3.45 -18.50 7.49
C PRO A 294 -3.30 -19.91 8.10
N ASP A 295 -4.30 -20.75 7.92
CA ASP A 295 -4.33 -22.15 8.37
C ASP A 295 -3.75 -23.13 7.35
N LEU A 296 -3.27 -22.64 6.20
CA LEU A 296 -2.73 -23.42 5.08
C LEU A 296 -3.68 -24.51 4.57
N SER A 297 -4.99 -24.29 4.70
CA SER A 297 -6.02 -25.24 4.24
C SER A 297 -6.24 -25.20 2.72
N ASN A 298 -5.83 -24.13 2.03
CA ASN A 298 -5.99 -24.01 0.58
C ASN A 298 -5.07 -24.96 -0.19
N ARG A 299 -5.53 -25.42 -1.35
CA ARG A 299 -4.71 -26.11 -2.35
C ARG A 299 -4.91 -25.48 -3.74
N PRO A 300 -3.84 -25.35 -4.53
CA PRO A 300 -2.44 -25.61 -4.16
C PRO A 300 -1.90 -24.58 -3.15
N ILE A 301 -0.94 -25.01 -2.31
CA ILE A 301 -0.13 -24.06 -1.53
C ILE A 301 0.81 -23.33 -2.48
N ARG A 302 0.81 -22.01 -2.42
CA ARG A 302 1.54 -21.16 -3.35
C ARG A 302 2.86 -20.72 -2.73
N LEU A 303 3.96 -20.94 -3.43
CA LEU A 303 5.30 -20.57 -2.97
C LEU A 303 5.99 -19.66 -4.00
N ALA A 304 6.78 -18.71 -3.49
CA ALA A 304 7.63 -17.86 -4.31
C ALA A 304 8.87 -18.64 -4.76
N ALA A 305 9.15 -18.67 -6.07
CA ALA A 305 10.37 -19.27 -6.61
C ALA A 305 11.62 -18.57 -6.04
N SER A 306 11.56 -17.26 -5.83
CA SER A 306 12.66 -16.47 -5.25
C SER A 306 13.06 -16.88 -3.83
N ALA A 307 12.19 -17.60 -3.12
CA ALA A 307 12.41 -18.05 -1.74
C ALA A 307 12.80 -19.53 -1.63
N ILE A 308 12.91 -20.26 -2.75
CA ILE A 308 13.22 -21.69 -2.77
C ILE A 308 14.60 -21.91 -3.39
N ARG A 309 15.43 -22.72 -2.74
CA ARG A 309 16.67 -23.21 -3.31
C ARG A 309 16.49 -24.59 -3.96
N PRO A 310 17.24 -24.91 -5.04
CA PRO A 310 17.15 -26.20 -5.72
C PRO A 310 17.32 -27.42 -4.80
N ASP A 311 18.15 -27.35 -3.75
CA ASP A 311 18.37 -28.44 -2.79
C ASP A 311 17.12 -28.80 -1.98
N GLN A 312 16.19 -27.85 -1.81
CA GLN A 312 14.95 -28.04 -1.05
C GLN A 312 13.88 -28.79 -1.84
N MET A 313 14.04 -28.96 -3.15
CA MET A 313 13.04 -29.61 -4.01
C MET A 313 12.79 -31.06 -3.63
N ARG A 314 13.80 -31.81 -3.18
CA ARG A 314 13.62 -33.19 -2.70
C ARG A 314 12.63 -33.29 -1.55
N GLN A 315 12.67 -32.33 -0.62
CA GLN A 315 11.74 -32.32 0.51
C GLN A 315 10.33 -31.91 0.06
N LEU A 316 10.22 -30.92 -0.83
CA LEU A 316 8.95 -30.49 -1.39
C LEU A 316 8.27 -31.59 -2.21
N CYS A 317 9.05 -32.42 -2.91
CA CYS A 317 8.57 -33.54 -3.72
C CYS A 317 8.13 -34.77 -2.93
N LYS A 318 8.44 -34.85 -1.63
CA LYS A 318 8.16 -36.05 -0.83
C LYS A 318 6.66 -36.24 -0.62
N GLY A 319 6.06 -37.09 -1.46
CA GLY A 319 4.63 -37.45 -1.40
C GLY A 319 3.68 -36.33 -1.82
N ARG A 320 4.15 -35.34 -2.60
CA ARG A 320 3.37 -34.19 -3.03
C ARG A 320 3.49 -33.97 -4.53
N ARG A 321 2.42 -33.47 -5.13
CA ARG A 321 2.37 -33.00 -6.51
C ARG A 321 2.80 -31.54 -6.54
N VAL A 322 3.81 -31.24 -7.36
CA VAL A 322 4.36 -29.89 -7.50
C VAL A 322 4.06 -29.35 -8.90
N GLY A 323 3.43 -28.18 -8.94
CA GLY A 323 3.20 -27.42 -10.15
C GLY A 323 4.09 -26.19 -10.26
N PHE A 324 4.19 -25.64 -11.47
CA PHE A 324 4.98 -24.45 -11.78
C PHE A 324 4.14 -23.43 -12.56
N VAL A 325 4.32 -22.16 -12.21
CA VAL A 325 3.83 -21.00 -12.94
C VAL A 325 5.05 -20.23 -13.38
N GLY A 326 5.40 -20.41 -14.66
CA GLY A 326 6.62 -19.88 -15.24
C GLY A 326 6.48 -18.42 -15.64
N SER A 327 7.59 -17.83 -16.11
CA SER A 327 7.58 -16.47 -16.64
C SER A 327 6.55 -16.29 -17.76
N ASP A 328 6.40 -17.25 -18.67
CA ASP A 328 5.49 -17.11 -19.81
C ASP A 328 4.01 -17.04 -19.39
N ASP A 329 3.64 -17.77 -18.33
CA ASP A 329 2.29 -17.72 -17.75
C ASP A 329 1.95 -16.32 -17.19
N LEU A 330 2.96 -15.53 -16.82
CA LEU A 330 2.82 -14.16 -16.33
C LEU A 330 2.85 -13.09 -17.43
N ALA A 331 2.91 -13.49 -18.71
CA ALA A 331 2.90 -12.56 -19.84
C ALA A 331 1.71 -11.58 -19.86
N PRO A 332 0.46 -11.97 -19.50
CA PRO A 332 -0.66 -11.03 -19.45
C PRO A 332 -0.43 -9.86 -18.49
N ILE A 333 0.21 -10.12 -17.34
CA ILE A 333 0.54 -9.07 -16.35
C ILE A 333 1.61 -8.15 -16.92
N ARG A 334 2.68 -8.72 -17.49
CA ARG A 334 3.76 -7.92 -18.11
C ARG A 334 3.25 -7.03 -19.22
N ARG A 335 2.39 -7.56 -20.10
CA ARG A 335 1.78 -6.80 -21.21
C ARG A 335 1.00 -5.60 -20.71
N TYR A 336 0.21 -5.77 -19.65
CA TYR A 336 -0.53 -4.67 -19.04
C TYR A 336 0.39 -3.57 -18.50
N PHE A 337 1.49 -3.93 -17.85
CA PHE A 337 2.46 -2.97 -17.31
C PHE A 337 3.53 -2.50 -18.30
N GLY A 338 3.45 -2.92 -19.57
CA GLY A 338 4.47 -2.60 -20.59
C GLY A 338 5.86 -3.14 -20.24
N GLN A 339 5.96 -4.24 -19.48
CA GLN A 339 7.24 -4.87 -19.14
C GLN A 339 7.73 -5.76 -20.27
N SER A 340 9.00 -5.61 -20.63
CA SER A 340 9.69 -6.56 -21.49
C SER A 340 9.74 -7.94 -20.83
N PRO A 341 9.71 -9.03 -21.61
CA PRO A 341 9.98 -10.37 -21.09
C PRO A 341 11.33 -10.40 -20.36
N PRO A 342 11.44 -11.05 -19.19
CA PRO A 342 12.73 -11.20 -18.54
C PRO A 342 13.67 -12.02 -19.43
N LEU A 343 14.97 -11.70 -19.39
CA LEU A 343 16.03 -12.49 -20.01
C LEU A 343 16.15 -13.83 -19.26
N ALA A 344 15.31 -14.80 -19.61
CA ALA A 344 15.22 -16.15 -19.05
C ALA A 344 15.15 -16.23 -17.52
N ASP A 345 14.08 -16.84 -16.98
CA ASP A 345 13.98 -17.11 -15.55
C ASP A 345 14.85 -18.33 -15.16
N ALA A 346 16.16 -18.12 -15.12
CA ALA A 346 17.14 -19.16 -14.81
C ALA A 346 16.90 -19.80 -13.44
N GLY A 347 16.32 -19.05 -12.49
CA GLY A 347 15.93 -19.54 -11.17
C GLY A 347 14.82 -20.57 -11.25
N THR A 348 13.69 -20.23 -11.87
CA THR A 348 12.57 -21.16 -12.04
C THR A 348 12.96 -22.39 -12.87
N ALA A 349 13.74 -22.20 -13.94
CA ALA A 349 14.24 -23.33 -14.74
C ALA A 349 15.17 -24.28 -13.95
N ALA A 350 15.96 -23.76 -13.00
CA ALA A 350 16.77 -24.58 -12.10
C ALA A 350 15.91 -25.36 -11.10
N LEU A 351 14.85 -24.75 -10.56
CA LEU A 351 13.90 -25.42 -9.68
C LEU A 351 13.12 -26.52 -10.40
N GLU A 352 12.69 -26.29 -11.64
CA GLU A 352 12.03 -27.31 -12.46
C GLU A 352 12.95 -28.51 -12.74
N ARG A 353 14.24 -28.26 -13.04
CA ARG A 353 15.23 -29.35 -13.20
C ARG A 353 15.37 -30.14 -11.90
N ALA A 354 15.58 -29.45 -10.78
CA ALA A 354 15.70 -30.08 -9.47
C ALA A 354 14.43 -30.87 -9.06
N ALA A 355 13.25 -30.41 -9.47
CA ALA A 355 12.00 -31.14 -9.25
C ALA A 355 11.95 -32.45 -10.05
N ARG A 356 12.35 -32.41 -11.34
CA ARG A 356 12.45 -33.61 -12.18
C ARG A 356 13.45 -34.60 -11.62
N ASP A 357 14.63 -34.13 -11.20
CA ASP A 357 15.67 -34.95 -10.58
C ASP A 357 15.20 -35.56 -9.24
N ALA A 358 14.30 -34.89 -8.53
CA ALA A 358 13.67 -35.37 -7.31
C ALA A 358 12.46 -36.31 -7.53
N GLY A 359 12.12 -36.61 -8.79
CA GLY A 359 11.02 -37.51 -9.14
C GLY A 359 9.62 -36.85 -9.17
N CYS A 360 9.53 -35.52 -9.08
CA CYS A 360 8.28 -34.81 -9.36
C CYS A 360 8.08 -34.63 -10.87
N GLY A 361 6.93 -35.04 -11.39
CA GLY A 361 6.48 -34.61 -12.73
C GLY A 361 5.94 -33.17 -12.65
N PRO A 362 6.62 -32.16 -13.23
CA PRO A 362 6.17 -30.78 -13.13
C PRO A 362 4.85 -30.60 -13.89
N ARG A 363 3.80 -30.14 -13.21
CA ARG A 363 2.55 -29.72 -13.85
C ARG A 363 2.60 -28.22 -14.12
N THR A 364 2.40 -27.81 -15.36
CA THR A 364 2.37 -26.39 -15.74
C THR A 364 0.94 -25.91 -15.94
N LEU A 365 0.73 -24.59 -15.87
CA LEU A 365 -0.55 -23.97 -16.23
C LEU A 365 -1.00 -24.37 -17.64
N GLN A 366 -0.08 -24.31 -18.60
CA GLN A 366 -0.34 -24.71 -19.99
C GLN A 366 -0.77 -26.19 -20.11
N GLY A 367 -0.20 -27.08 -19.27
CA GLY A 367 -0.61 -28.49 -19.21
C GLY A 367 -2.02 -28.69 -18.64
N ALA A 368 -2.43 -27.84 -17.68
CA ALA A 368 -3.79 -27.88 -17.11
C ALA A 368 -4.85 -27.34 -18.09
N GLU A 369 -4.54 -26.28 -18.85
CA GLU A 369 -5.43 -25.77 -19.90
C GLU A 369 -5.59 -26.79 -21.03
N ALA A 370 -4.50 -27.40 -21.52
CA ALA A 370 -4.54 -28.40 -22.58
C ALA A 370 -5.33 -29.68 -22.21
N ALA A 371 -5.31 -30.08 -20.93
CA ALA A 371 -6.13 -31.20 -20.44
C ALA A 371 -7.64 -30.88 -20.45
N LYS A 372 -8.00 -29.60 -20.28
CA LYS A 372 -9.39 -29.14 -20.32
C LYS A 372 -9.92 -29.02 -21.75
N THR A 373 -9.14 -28.50 -22.69
CA THR A 373 -9.55 -28.43 -24.10
C THR A 373 -9.77 -29.81 -24.74
N ARG A 374 -9.12 -30.85 -24.21
CA ARG A 374 -9.39 -32.25 -24.59
C ARG A 374 -10.68 -32.83 -24.00
N SER A 375 -11.18 -32.26 -22.91
CA SER A 375 -12.40 -32.75 -22.23
C SER A 375 -13.65 -31.93 -22.56
N ASP A 376 -13.53 -30.79 -23.25
CA ASP A 376 -14.67 -29.94 -23.62
C ASP A 376 -14.44 -29.19 -24.95
N PRO A 377 -14.80 -29.79 -26.11
CA PRO A 377 -14.52 -29.22 -27.44
C PRO A 377 -15.38 -28.02 -27.85
N GLY A 378 -16.27 -27.51 -26.99
CA GLY A 378 -17.41 -26.66 -27.38
C GLY A 378 -17.31 -25.15 -27.15
N SER A 379 -16.28 -24.61 -26.49
CA SER A 379 -16.27 -23.19 -26.08
C SER A 379 -14.94 -22.48 -26.35
N ALA A 380 -14.74 -22.05 -27.60
CA ALA A 380 -13.68 -21.11 -27.96
C ALA A 380 -14.30 -19.78 -28.43
N GLU A 381 -14.58 -18.88 -27.50
CA GLU A 381 -14.94 -17.50 -27.80
C GLU A 381 -13.69 -16.62 -27.56
N GLN A 382 -13.15 -16.06 -28.64
CA GLN A 382 -11.99 -15.16 -28.58
C GLN A 382 -12.37 -13.83 -27.93
N PRO A 383 -11.65 -13.36 -26.89
CA PRO A 383 -11.89 -12.02 -26.36
C PRO A 383 -11.39 -10.95 -27.36
N PRO A 384 -12.05 -9.78 -27.42
CA PRO A 384 -11.73 -8.74 -28.39
C PRO A 384 -10.35 -8.12 -28.14
N THR A 385 -9.60 -7.96 -29.23
CA THR A 385 -8.28 -7.35 -29.28
C THR A 385 -8.39 -5.84 -29.05
N VAL A 386 -8.11 -5.37 -27.84
CA VAL A 386 -7.96 -3.94 -27.55
C VAL A 386 -6.54 -3.51 -27.91
N GLN A 387 -6.39 -2.67 -28.94
CA GLN A 387 -5.12 -2.01 -29.27
C GLN A 387 -4.76 -1.02 -28.16
N VAL A 388 -3.62 -1.25 -27.51
CA VAL A 388 -3.03 -0.35 -26.50
C VAL A 388 -2.02 0.56 -27.22
N PRO A 389 -2.05 1.90 -27.02
CA PRO A 389 -1.07 2.80 -27.61
C PRO A 389 0.35 2.55 -27.08
N ALA A 390 1.34 2.87 -27.92
CA ALA A 390 2.76 2.57 -27.70
C ALA A 390 3.31 3.15 -26.37
N PRO A 391 4.19 2.41 -25.66
CA PRO A 391 4.75 2.86 -24.38
C PRO A 391 5.76 4.00 -24.54
N TYR A 392 5.80 4.89 -23.53
CA TYR A 392 6.86 5.87 -23.33
C TYR A 392 8.23 5.19 -23.17
N PRO A 393 9.33 5.76 -23.71
CA PRO A 393 10.66 5.21 -23.54
C PRO A 393 11.10 5.25 -22.07
N GLN A 394 11.39 4.08 -21.50
CA GLN A 394 12.05 3.96 -20.21
C GLN A 394 13.56 4.16 -20.42
N SER A 395 14.16 5.13 -19.74
CA SER A 395 15.61 5.31 -19.69
C SER A 395 16.24 4.11 -18.98
N ALA A 396 17.07 3.37 -19.70
CA ALA A 396 17.90 2.30 -19.18
C ALA A 396 18.92 2.86 -18.17
N ALA A 397 18.68 2.63 -16.88
CA ALA A 397 19.73 2.70 -15.86
C ALA A 397 20.37 1.31 -15.76
N ALA A 398 21.51 1.16 -16.42
CA ALA A 398 22.32 -0.05 -16.44
C ALA A 398 22.84 -0.38 -15.03
N GLY A 399 22.63 -1.63 -14.59
CA GLY A 399 23.28 -2.20 -13.42
C GLY A 399 24.69 -2.69 -13.78
N THR A 400 25.71 -2.01 -13.25
CA THR A 400 27.10 -2.51 -13.27
C THR A 400 27.36 -3.28 -11.96
N PRO A 401 27.92 -4.49 -11.99
CA PRO A 401 28.22 -5.24 -10.77
C PRO A 401 29.47 -4.70 -10.08
N ILE A 402 29.35 -4.35 -8.81
CA ILE A 402 30.46 -3.93 -7.94
C ILE A 402 31.25 -5.20 -7.51
N ARG A 403 32.53 -5.28 -7.88
CA ARG A 403 33.49 -6.25 -7.30
C ARG A 403 33.90 -5.78 -5.90
N PRO A 404 34.06 -6.68 -4.90
CA PRO A 404 34.62 -6.32 -3.60
C PRO A 404 36.14 -6.10 -3.71
N PRO A 405 36.73 -5.18 -2.91
CA PRO A 405 38.17 -4.99 -2.86
C PRO A 405 38.85 -6.10 -2.04
N SER A 406 40.06 -6.42 -2.48
CA SER A 406 41.04 -7.33 -1.86
C SER A 406 41.61 -6.82 -0.55
#